data_AF-A0A3C1N5R4-F1
#
_entry.id   AF-A0A3C1N5R4-F1
#
_cell.length_a   1.000
_cell.length_b   1.000
_cell.length_c   1.000
_cell.angle_alpha   90.00
_cell.angle_beta   90.00
_cell.angle_gamma   90.00
#
_symmetry.space_group_name_H-M   'P 1'
#
loop_
_entity.id
_entity.type
_entity.pdbx_description
1 polymer ?
#
loop_
_entity_poly.entity_id
_entity_poly.type
_entity_poly.pdbx_seq_one_letter_code
_entity_poly.pdbx_strand_id
1 'polypeptide(L)'
;MSPKPIEYDDASSDVRAIYDEIKQARGVNDVNNFWKYLANDPVTLRRTWHSLKEIMGSGALDSLTKELIYIAVSATNNCTYCIRSHTASASSKG
;
A
#
# COMPACT_ATOMS: atom_id res chain seq x y z
N MET A 1 -14.73 5.40 18.75
CA MET A 1 -14.80 4.02 18.20
C MET A 1 -13.75 3.94 17.10
N SER A 2 -12.87 2.93 17.12
CA SER A 2 -11.84 2.81 16.07
C SER A 2 -12.49 2.52 14.72
N PRO A 3 -12.01 3.13 13.61
CA PRO A 3 -12.55 2.86 12.29
C PRO A 3 -12.38 1.39 11.93
N LYS A 4 -13.28 0.86 11.11
CA LYS A 4 -13.22 -0.51 10.57
C LYS A 4 -12.61 -0.48 9.16
N PRO A 5 -11.99 -1.57 8.70
CA PRO A 5 -11.58 -1.68 7.30
C PRO A 5 -12.81 -1.63 6.38
N ILE A 6 -12.68 -0.98 5.23
CA ILE A 6 -13.68 -1.04 4.16
C ILE A 6 -13.29 -2.18 3.22
N GLU A 7 -14.06 -3.27 3.27
CA GLU A 7 -13.90 -4.41 2.37
C GLU A 7 -14.38 -4.06 0.94
N TYR A 8 -13.89 -4.80 -0.05
CA TYR A 8 -14.20 -4.52 -1.46
C TYR A 8 -15.71 -4.50 -1.74
N ASP A 9 -16.45 -5.45 -1.17
CA ASP A 9 -17.89 -5.58 -1.38
C ASP A 9 -18.70 -4.45 -0.73
N ASP A 10 -18.16 -3.82 0.32
CA ASP A 10 -18.78 -2.69 1.01
C ASP A 10 -18.28 -1.33 0.49
N ALA A 11 -17.27 -1.32 -0.39
CA ALA A 11 -16.65 -0.12 -0.92
C ALA A 11 -17.51 0.59 -1.97
N SER A 12 -17.45 1.93 -1.98
CA SER A 12 -18.01 2.74 -3.07
C SER A 12 -17.29 2.47 -4.40
N SER A 13 -17.90 2.86 -5.52
CA SER A 13 -17.30 2.73 -6.86
C SER A 13 -15.90 3.33 -6.95
N ASP A 14 -15.70 4.49 -6.32
CA ASP A 14 -14.43 5.21 -6.31
C ASP A 14 -13.33 4.45 -5.55
N VAL A 15 -13.67 3.86 -4.40
CA VAL A 15 -12.73 3.07 -3.60
C VAL A 15 -12.40 1.76 -4.32
N ARG A 16 -13.40 1.09 -4.91
CA ARG A 16 -13.20 -0.13 -5.69
C ARG A 16 -12.24 0.09 -6.86
N ALA A 17 -12.42 1.18 -7.60
CA ALA A 17 -11.52 1.53 -8.70
C ALA A 17 -10.06 1.67 -8.22
N ILE A 18 -9.82 2.32 -7.07
CA ILE A 18 -8.47 2.45 -6.50
C ILE A 18 -7.94 1.08 -6.03
N TYR A 19 -8.77 0.25 -5.40
CA TYR A 19 -8.37 -1.11 -5.02
C TYR A 19 -7.99 -1.95 -6.24
N ASP A 20 -8.75 -1.87 -7.32
CA ASP A 20 -8.48 -2.63 -8.55
C ASP A 20 -7.18 -2.17 -9.21
N GLU A 21 -6.90 -0.86 -9.21
CA GLU A 21 -5.59 -0.34 -9.62
C GLU A 21 -4.44 -0.88 -8.77
N ILE A 22 -4.60 -0.91 -7.44
CA ILE A 22 -3.57 -1.43 -6.51
C ILE A 22 -3.34 -2.92 -6.76
N LYS A 23 -4.41 -3.70 -6.89
CA LYS A 23 -4.37 -5.14 -7.17
C LYS A 23 -3.64 -5.41 -8.48
N GLN A 24 -4.00 -4.70 -9.55
CA GLN A 24 -3.35 -4.83 -10.85
C GLN A 24 -1.87 -4.44 -10.79
N ALA A 25 -1.55 -3.29 -10.20
CA ALA A 25 -0.17 -2.77 -10.15
C ALA A 25 0.75 -3.64 -9.29
N ARG A 26 0.22 -4.34 -8.29
CA ARG A 26 1.00 -5.18 -7.36
C ARG A 26 0.88 -6.69 -7.63
N GLY A 27 0.01 -7.10 -8.55
CA GLY A 27 -0.23 -8.52 -8.85
C GLY A 27 -0.81 -9.30 -7.66
N VAL A 28 -1.70 -8.69 -6.89
CA VAL A 28 -2.30 -9.30 -5.69
C VAL A 28 -3.82 -9.45 -5.85
N ASN A 29 -4.39 -10.48 -5.23
CA ASN A 29 -5.84 -10.73 -5.26
C ASN A 29 -6.63 -9.74 -4.37
N ASP A 30 -5.99 -9.24 -3.31
CA ASP A 30 -6.59 -8.31 -2.37
C ASP A 30 -5.59 -7.26 -1.88
N VAL A 31 -6.10 -6.10 -1.49
CA VAL A 31 -5.31 -5.03 -0.89
C VAL A 31 -5.09 -5.31 0.59
N ASN A 32 -3.94 -4.89 1.12
CA ASN A 32 -3.66 -5.07 2.54
C ASN A 32 -4.49 -4.09 3.41
N ASN A 33 -4.46 -4.29 4.74
CA ASN A 33 -5.27 -3.48 5.67
C ASN A 33 -4.92 -1.99 5.65
N PHE A 34 -3.69 -1.60 5.28
CA PHE A 34 -3.35 -0.19 5.16
C PHE A 34 -4.31 0.54 4.20
N TRP A 35 -4.55 -0.04 3.03
CA TRP A 35 -5.49 0.51 2.05
C TRP A 35 -6.94 0.41 2.53
N LYS A 36 -7.31 -0.70 3.17
CA LYS A 36 -8.68 -0.90 3.69
C LYS A 36 -9.09 0.11 4.75
N TYR A 37 -8.16 0.51 5.61
CA TYR A 37 -8.43 1.53 6.61
C TYR A 37 -8.42 2.93 6.01
N LEU A 38 -7.52 3.20 5.06
CA LEU A 38 -7.43 4.51 4.40
C LEU A 38 -8.69 4.82 3.56
N ALA A 39 -9.39 3.79 3.09
CA ALA A 39 -10.65 3.91 2.36
C ALA A 39 -11.81 4.54 3.16
N ASN A 40 -11.69 4.67 4.49
CA ASN A 40 -12.63 5.49 5.25
C ASN A 40 -12.58 6.98 4.85
N ASP A 41 -11.49 7.42 4.19
CA ASP A 41 -11.38 8.71 3.52
C ASP A 41 -10.94 8.50 2.05
N PRO A 42 -11.89 8.43 1.10
CA PRO A 42 -11.59 8.20 -0.31
C PRO A 42 -10.67 9.26 -0.95
N VAL A 43 -10.72 10.51 -0.47
CA VAL A 43 -9.87 11.59 -1.00
C VAL A 43 -8.42 11.34 -0.60
N THR A 44 -8.18 11.00 0.67
CA THR A 44 -6.85 10.65 1.14
C THR A 44 -6.36 9.36 0.50
N LEU A 45 -7.19 8.31 0.40
CA LEU A 45 -6.86 7.07 -0.29
C LEU A 45 -6.31 7.31 -1.70
N ARG A 46 -7.04 8.09 -2.51
CA ARG A 46 -6.65 8.42 -3.88
C ARG A 46 -5.30 9.13 -3.94
N ARG A 47 -5.13 10.19 -3.13
CA ARG A 47 -3.89 10.97 -3.08
C ARG A 47 -2.70 10.12 -2.68
N THR A 48 -2.86 9.30 -1.64
CA THR A 48 -1.81 8.41 -1.15
C THR A 48 -1.44 7.35 -2.19
N TRP A 49 -2.41 6.76 -2.89
CA TRP A 49 -2.12 5.80 -3.95
C TRP A 49 -1.33 6.42 -5.11
N HIS A 50 -1.77 7.57 -5.63
CA HIS A 50 -1.06 8.22 -6.74
C HIS A 50 0.37 8.62 -6.35
N SER A 51 0.55 9.21 -5.17
CA SER A 51 1.88 9.57 -4.68
C SER A 51 2.79 8.35 -4.53
N LEU A 52 2.27 7.26 -3.95
CA LEU A 52 3.05 6.02 -3.80
C LEU A 52 3.39 5.39 -5.16
N LYS A 53 2.47 5.42 -6.13
CA LYS A 53 2.69 4.88 -7.47
C LYS A 53 3.82 5.63 -8.19
N GLU A 54 3.86 6.95 -8.07
CA GLU A 54 4.93 7.78 -8.62
C GLU A 54 6.28 7.48 -7.94
N ILE A 55 6.30 7.46 -6.60
CA ILE A 55 7.51 7.16 -5.82
C ILE A 55 8.06 5.78 -6.16
N MET A 56 7.20 4.77 -6.33
CA MET A 56 7.59 3.38 -6.62
C MET A 56 7.84 3.11 -8.11
N GLY A 57 7.58 4.08 -8.99
CA GLY A 57 7.88 3.99 -10.42
C GLY A 57 9.40 3.94 -10.70
N SER A 58 9.76 3.94 -11.98
CA SER A 58 11.16 4.01 -12.41
C SER A 58 11.85 5.28 -11.91
N GLY A 59 13.12 5.18 -11.53
CA GLY A 59 13.93 6.33 -11.11
C GLY A 59 15.37 5.93 -10.79
N ALA A 60 16.08 6.80 -10.08
CA ALA A 60 17.49 6.57 -9.71
C ALA A 60 17.70 5.36 -8.78
N LEU A 61 16.68 5.00 -7.99
CA LEU A 61 16.69 3.81 -7.14
C LEU A 61 15.80 2.74 -7.76
N ASP A 62 16.28 1.49 -7.77
CA ASP A 62 15.48 0.34 -8.15
C ASP A 62 14.39 0.02 -7.11
N SER A 63 13.46 -0.85 -7.48
CA SER A 63 12.31 -1.18 -6.64
C SER A 63 12.65 -1.94 -5.36
N LEU A 64 13.71 -2.77 -5.37
CA LEU A 64 14.14 -3.51 -4.17
C LEU A 64 14.75 -2.53 -3.17
N THR A 65 15.63 -1.64 -3.63
CA THR A 65 16.24 -0.60 -2.79
C THR A 65 15.19 0.28 -2.12
N LYS A 66 14.11 0.66 -2.84
CA LYS A 66 12.99 1.43 -2.25
C LYS A 66 12.27 0.66 -1.13
N GLU A 67 12.06 -0.65 -1.30
CA GLU A 67 11.45 -1.48 -0.24
C GLU A 67 12.36 -1.64 0.97
N LEU A 68 13.68 -1.78 0.77
CA LEU A 68 14.65 -1.83 1.87
C LEU A 68 14.64 -0.52 2.67
N ILE A 69 14.49 0.62 2.01
CA ILE A 69 14.28 1.92 2.68
C ILE A 69 12.98 1.90 3.49
N TYR A 70 11.87 1.39 2.94
CA TYR A 70 10.63 1.23 3.72
C TYR A 70 10.81 0.34 4.94
N ILE A 71 11.54 -0.77 4.83
CA ILE A 71 11.82 -1.65 5.96
C ILE A 71 12.65 -0.92 7.02
N ALA A 72 13.69 -0.20 6.62
CA ALA A 72 14.53 0.57 7.54
C ALA A 72 13.71 1.61 8.32
N VAL A 73 12.89 2.41 7.62
CA VAL A 73 12.00 3.40 8.26
C VAL A 73 10.93 2.73 9.13
N SER A 74 10.41 1.57 8.71
CA SER A 74 9.45 0.80 9.50
C SER A 74 10.06 0.29 10.81
N ALA A 75 11.33 -0.13 10.76
CA ALA A 75 12.09 -0.55 11.93
C ALA A 75 12.35 0.62 12.88
N THR A 76 12.78 1.79 12.37
CA THR A 76 12.99 2.98 13.21
C THR A 76 11.71 3.47 13.87
N ASN A 77 10.57 3.29 13.20
CA ASN A 77 9.25 3.65 13.72
C ASN A 77 8.59 2.54 14.55
N ASN A 78 9.28 1.41 14.76
CA ASN A 78 8.78 0.25 15.48
C ASN A 78 7.40 -0.27 14.96
N CYS A 79 7.14 -0.12 13.66
CA CYS A 79 5.88 -0.55 13.05
C CYS A 79 5.97 -2.02 12.62
N THR A 80 5.62 -2.96 13.49
CA THR A 80 5.67 -4.41 13.19
C THR A 80 4.87 -4.79 11.93
N TYR A 81 3.70 -4.18 11.73
CA TYR A 81 2.87 -4.43 10.54
C TYR A 81 3.59 -3.99 9.26
N CYS A 82 4.16 -2.78 9.27
CA CYS A 82 4.87 -2.21 8.14
C CYS A 82 6.12 -3.04 7.80
N ILE A 83 6.90 -3.43 8.81
CA ILE A 83 8.07 -4.30 8.65
C ILE A 83 7.65 -5.57 7.90
N ARG A 84 6.64 -6.29 8.39
CA ARG A 84 6.18 -7.54 7.75
C ARG A 84 5.68 -7.31 6.31
N SER A 85 4.86 -6.28 6.09
CA SER A 85 4.31 -5.97 4.78
C SER A 85 5.39 -5.64 3.76
N HIS A 86 6.38 -4.84 4.13
CA HIS A 86 7.45 -4.42 3.23
C HIS A 86 8.52 -5.50 3.07
N THR A 87 8.80 -6.33 4.09
CA THR A 87 9.65 -7.52 3.93
C THR A 87 9.08 -8.48 2.90
N ALA A 88 7.78 -8.80 2.96
CA ALA A 88 7.16 -9.64 1.94
C ALA A 88 7.24 -9.03 0.52
N SER A 89 7.08 -7.71 0.42
CA SER A 89 7.19 -6.97 -0.84
C SER A 89 8.62 -6.88 -1.38
N ALA A 90 9.63 -6.86 -0.50
CA ALA A 90 11.04 -6.86 -0.88
C ALA A 90 11.45 -8.24 -1.39
N SER A 91 11.09 -9.31 -0.67
CA SER A 91 11.42 -10.69 -1.04
C SER A 91 10.84 -11.14 -2.39
N SER A 92 9.75 -10.55 -2.87
CA SER A 92 9.23 -10.83 -4.22
C SER A 92 10.01 -10.14 -5.34
N LYS A 93 10.92 -9.23 -5.00
CA LYS A 93 11.69 -8.41 -5.95
C LYS A 93 13.17 -8.80 -6.07
N GLY A 94 13.63 -9.80 -5.31
CA GLY A 94 15.01 -10.28 -5.25
C GLY A 94 15.48 -10.51 -3.82
#